data_AF-A0A1V9BHL1-F1
#
_entry.id   AF-A0A1V9BHL1-F1
#
_cell.length_a   1.000
_cell.length_b   1.000
_cell.length_c   1.000
_cell.angle_alpha   90.00
_cell.angle_beta   90.00
_cell.angle_gamma   90.00
#
_symmetry.space_group_name_H-M   'P 1'
#
loop_
_entity.id
_entity.type
_entity.pdbx_description
1 polymer ?
#
loop_
_entity_poly.entity_id
_entity_poly.type
_entity_poly.pdbx_seq_one_letter_code
_entity_poly.pdbx_strand_id
1 'polypeptide(L)'
;MNSALVMIFAFLLLSLYLGVQARKGKDMNLEQWTVGGRGFGTIFVFLLMAGEIYTTFTFLGGSGWAYGKGGPTFYIIAYGCLAYVLSYWMLPPSSTVLRSF
;
A
#
# COMPACT_ATOMS: atom_id res chain seq x y z
N MET A 1 -19.50 -11.34 -25.13
CA MET A 1 -18.22 -10.70 -25.51
C MET A 1 -17.46 -10.33 -24.25
N ASN A 2 -16.15 -10.54 -24.25
CA ASN A 2 -15.29 -10.62 -23.06
C ASN A 2 -14.99 -9.24 -22.42
N SER A 3 -16.03 -8.53 -21.98
CA SER A 3 -15.93 -7.18 -21.40
C SER A 3 -14.94 -7.10 -20.24
N ALA A 4 -14.86 -8.16 -19.42
CA ALA A 4 -13.89 -8.29 -18.35
C ALA A 4 -12.43 -8.25 -18.86
N LEU A 5 -12.11 -8.95 -19.95
CA LEU A 5 -10.75 -8.91 -20.53
C LEU A 5 -10.39 -7.51 -21.01
N VAL A 6 -11.34 -6.80 -21.62
CA VAL A 6 -11.12 -5.43 -22.10
C VAL A 6 -10.80 -4.50 -20.93
N MET A 7 -11.54 -4.59 -19.82
CA MET A 7 -11.27 -3.78 -18.63
C MET A 7 -9.90 -4.10 -18.02
N ILE A 8 -9.55 -5.39 -17.88
CA ILE A 8 -8.25 -5.81 -17.32
C ILE A 8 -7.11 -5.31 -18.21
N PHE A 9 -7.20 -5.52 -19.52
CA PHE A 9 -6.17 -5.04 -20.46
C PHE A 9 -6.03 -3.52 -20.44
N ALA A 10 -7.15 -2.79 -20.38
CA ALA A 10 -7.13 -1.34 -20.32
C ALA A 10 -6.42 -0.83 -19.05
N PHE A 11 -6.76 -1.39 -17.88
CA PHE A 11 -6.10 -1.05 -16.61
C PHE A 11 -4.62 -1.43 -16.60
N LEU A 12 -4.28 -2.59 -17.17
CA LEU A 12 -2.89 -3.05 -17.27
C LEU A 12 -2.06 -2.11 -18.15
N LEU A 13 -2.58 -1.73 -19.32
CA LEU A 13 -1.93 -0.76 -20.21
C LEU A 13 -1.80 0.60 -19.55
N LEU A 14 -2.83 1.06 -18.84
CA LEU A 14 -2.81 2.33 -18.11
C LEU A 14 -1.73 2.31 -17.00
N SER A 15 -1.69 1.26 -16.19
CA SER A 15 -0.69 1.08 -15.13
C SER A 15 0.73 1.07 -15.69
N LEU A 16 0.95 0.34 -16.78
CA LEU A 16 2.24 0.28 -17.45
C LEU A 16 2.64 1.64 -18.05
N TYR A 17 1.70 2.34 -18.68
CA TYR A 17 1.92 3.67 -19.23
C TYR A 17 2.32 4.68 -18.13
N LEU A 18 1.61 4.69 -17.00
CA LEU A 18 1.93 5.52 -15.85
C LEU A 18 3.29 5.16 -15.24
N GLY A 19 3.62 3.88 -15.13
CA GLY A 19 4.92 3.41 -14.62
C GLY A 19 6.09 3.83 -15.51
N VAL A 20 5.93 3.75 -16.83
CA VAL A 20 6.96 4.20 -17.80
C VAL A 20 7.09 5.73 -17.78
N GLN A 21 5.98 6.46 -17.71
CA GLN A 21 6.00 7.92 -17.61
C GLN A 21 6.65 8.40 -16.30
N ALA A 22 6.43 7.70 -15.19
CA ALA A 22 7.04 8.05 -13.90
C ALA A 22 8.58 8.04 -13.93
N ARG A 23 9.19 7.35 -14.90
CA ARG A 23 10.65 7.29 -15.12
C ARG A 23 11.18 8.42 -16.02
N LYS A 24 10.35 9.05 -16.86
CA LYS A 24 10.81 10.08 -17.79
C LYS A 24 11.15 11.38 -17.04
N GLY A 25 12.43 11.76 -17.06
CA GLY A 25 12.93 13.04 -16.55
C GLY A 25 13.42 13.05 -15.10
N LYS A 26 13.68 11.88 -14.49
CA LYS A 26 14.28 11.78 -13.16
C LYS A 26 15.64 11.06 -13.22
N ASP A 27 16.68 11.71 -12.71
CA ASP A 27 17.98 11.08 -12.46
C ASP A 27 17.86 10.12 -11.27
N MET A 28 17.78 8.81 -11.56
CA MET A 28 17.64 7.75 -10.56
C MET A 28 18.93 7.57 -9.73
N ASN A 29 19.15 8.49 -8.80
CA ASN A 29 20.13 8.33 -7.72
C ASN A 29 19.56 7.42 -6.60
N LEU A 30 20.43 6.83 -5.79
CA LEU A 30 20.07 5.90 -4.71
C LEU A 30 19.01 6.47 -3.75
N GLU A 31 19.10 7.77 -3.43
CA GLU A 31 18.08 8.45 -2.61
C GLU A 31 16.71 8.57 -3.28
N GLN A 32 16.66 8.82 -4.59
CA GLN A 32 15.40 8.88 -5.32
C GLN A 32 14.76 7.50 -5.46
N TRP A 33 15.57 6.46 -5.60
CA TRP A 33 15.10 5.09 -5.71
C TRP A 33 14.61 4.53 -4.36
N THR A 34 15.28 4.89 -3.25
CA THR A 34 14.99 4.32 -1.92
C THR A 34 13.97 5.14 -1.13
N VAL A 35 13.97 6.48 -1.28
CA VAL A 35 13.14 7.40 -0.47
C VAL A 35 12.26 8.30 -1.33
N GLY A 36 12.22 8.08 -2.64
CA GLY A 36 11.42 8.89 -3.57
C GLY A 36 11.87 10.36 -3.66
N GLY A 37 13.09 10.68 -3.20
CA GLY A 37 13.63 12.04 -3.15
C GLY A 37 13.07 12.91 -2.02
N ARG A 38 12.46 12.31 -0.98
CA ARG A 38 11.89 13.01 0.19
C ARG A 38 10.79 14.05 -0.12
N GLY A 39 10.37 14.15 -1.39
CA GLY A 39 9.37 15.10 -1.89
C GLY A 39 7.97 14.52 -2.07
N PHE A 40 7.76 13.25 -1.70
CA PHE A 40 6.40 12.71 -1.65
C PHE A 40 5.66 13.36 -0.48
N GLY A 41 4.65 14.18 -0.79
CA GLY A 41 3.79 14.78 0.22
C GLY A 41 3.09 13.71 1.06
N THR A 42 2.70 14.06 2.28
CA THR A 42 2.10 13.15 3.28
C THR A 42 0.94 12.33 2.73
N ILE A 43 0.12 12.91 1.86
CA ILE A 43 -1.02 12.22 1.22
C ILE A 43 -0.55 11.07 0.32
N PHE A 44 0.49 11.29 -0.50
CA PHE A 44 1.03 10.26 -1.38
C PHE A 44 1.68 9.14 -0.58
N VAL A 45 2.41 9.47 0.48
CA VAL A 45 3.02 8.48 1.38
C VAL A 45 1.93 7.66 2.06
N PHE A 46 0.88 8.30 2.57
CA PHE A 46 -0.26 7.60 3.18
C PHE A 46 -0.94 6.65 2.18
N LEU A 47 -1.16 7.10 0.95
CA LEU A 47 -1.80 6.29 -0.09
C LEU A 47 -0.93 5.11 -0.53
N LEU A 48 0.39 5.30 -0.60
CA LEU A 48 1.37 4.23 -0.85
C LEU A 48 1.35 3.19 0.27
N MET A 49 1.44 3.64 1.53
CA MET A 49 1.38 2.75 2.70
C MET A 49 0.06 1.98 2.74
N ALA A 50 -1.07 2.65 2.49
CA ALA A 50 -2.36 1.99 2.41
C ALA A 50 -2.41 0.96 1.27
N GLY A 51 -1.86 1.29 0.09
CA GLY A 51 -1.78 0.38 -1.04
C GLY A 51 -0.89 -0.84 -0.79
N GLU A 52 0.18 -0.68 -0.02
CA GLU A 52 1.06 -1.76 0.40
C GLU A 52 0.38 -2.70 1.42
N ILE A 53 -0.36 -2.13 2.38
CA ILE A 53 -1.03 -2.90 3.43
C ILE A 53 -2.29 -3.62 2.91
N TYR A 54 -3.09 -2.95 2.07
CA TYR A 54 -4.37 -3.47 1.58
C TYR A 54 -4.22 -4.16 0.22
N THR A 55 -3.72 -5.40 0.26
CA THR A 55 -3.51 -6.23 -0.92
C THR A 55 -4.72 -7.11 -1.25
N THR A 56 -4.63 -7.83 -2.38
CA THR A 56 -5.60 -8.86 -2.82
C THR A 56 -5.92 -9.88 -1.73
N PHE A 57 -4.98 -10.19 -0.84
CA PHE A 57 -5.21 -11.10 0.28
C PHE A 57 -6.32 -10.60 1.22
N THR A 58 -6.34 -9.32 1.55
CA THR A 58 -7.35 -8.76 2.45
C THR A 58 -8.74 -8.82 1.81
N PHE A 59 -8.83 -8.56 0.50
CA PHE A 59 -10.09 -8.60 -0.24
C PHE A 59 -10.59 -10.03 -0.50
N LEU A 60 -9.79 -10.91 -1.09
CA LEU A 60 -10.21 -12.29 -1.39
C LEU A 60 -10.10 -13.22 -0.18
N GLY A 61 -9.00 -13.15 0.55
CA GLY A 61 -8.75 -14.01 1.71
C GLY A 61 -9.66 -13.68 2.87
N GLY A 62 -9.77 -12.39 3.23
CA GLY A 62 -10.65 -11.94 4.31
C GLY A 62 -12.13 -12.23 4.04
N SER A 63 -12.64 -11.88 2.85
CA SER A 63 -14.04 -12.15 2.49
C SER A 63 -14.33 -13.65 2.33
N GLY A 64 -13.39 -14.43 1.77
CA GLY A 64 -13.54 -15.88 1.62
C GLY A 64 -13.61 -16.61 2.96
N TRP A 65 -12.81 -16.20 3.94
CA TRP A 65 -12.88 -16.75 5.29
C TRP A 65 -14.15 -16.32 6.03
N ALA A 66 -14.60 -15.08 5.83
CA ALA A 66 -15.86 -14.59 6.38
C ALA A 66 -17.04 -15.42 5.86
N TYR A 67 -17.06 -15.75 4.56
CA TYR A 67 -18.10 -16.59 3.97
C TYR A 67 -18.09 -18.02 4.52
N GLY A 68 -16.90 -18.61 4.73
CA GLY A 68 -16.78 -20.01 5.18
C GLY A 68 -16.92 -20.24 6.68
N LYS A 69 -16.46 -19.30 7.52
CA LYS A 69 -16.44 -19.46 8.98
C LYS A 69 -17.25 -18.43 9.76
N GLY A 70 -17.66 -17.33 9.13
CA GLY A 70 -18.41 -16.26 9.79
C GLY A 70 -17.56 -15.52 10.84
N GLY A 71 -18.05 -15.47 12.08
CA GLY A 71 -17.54 -14.67 13.20
C GLY A 71 -16.03 -14.77 13.52
N PRO A 72 -15.34 -15.91 13.40
CA PRO A 72 -13.89 -15.99 13.64
C PRO A 72 -13.06 -15.08 12.73
N THR A 73 -13.61 -14.62 11.61
CA THR A 73 -12.93 -13.74 10.66
C THR A 73 -12.69 -12.33 11.21
N PHE A 74 -13.42 -11.92 12.26
CA PHE A 74 -13.16 -10.66 12.97
C PHE A 74 -11.75 -10.58 13.58
N TYR A 75 -11.04 -11.71 13.70
CA TYR A 75 -9.62 -11.74 14.05
C TYR A 75 -8.76 -10.86 13.14
N ILE A 76 -9.11 -10.68 11.85
CA ILE A 76 -8.35 -9.82 10.92
C ILE A 76 -8.30 -8.37 11.41
N ILE A 77 -9.41 -7.87 11.99
CA ILE A 77 -9.48 -6.52 12.55
C ILE A 77 -8.65 -6.43 13.83
N ALA A 78 -8.80 -7.41 14.73
CA ALA A 78 -8.06 -7.45 15.99
C ALA A 78 -6.54 -7.54 15.77
N TYR A 79 -6.10 -8.40 14.85
CA TYR A 79 -4.71 -8.49 14.42
C TYR A 79 -4.22 -7.19 13.80
N GLY A 80 -5.00 -6.55 12.93
CA GLY A 80 -4.65 -5.25 12.34
C GLY A 80 -4.42 -4.18 13.41
N CYS A 81 -5.35 -4.04 14.37
CA CYS A 81 -5.20 -3.10 15.48
C CYS A 81 -3.94 -3.38 16.31
N LEU A 82 -3.67 -4.65 16.65
CA LEU A 82 -2.47 -5.03 17.39
C LEU A 82 -1.19 -4.77 16.60
N ALA A 83 -1.19 -5.05 15.29
CA ALA A 83 -0.05 -4.77 14.42
C ALA A 83 0.28 -3.28 14.40
N TYR A 84 -0.71 -2.38 14.27
CA TYR A 84 -0.48 -0.94 14.32
C TYR A 84 0.01 -0.46 15.69
N VAL A 85 -0.51 -1.02 16.79
CA VAL A 85 -0.02 -0.72 18.15
C VAL A 85 1.42 -1.20 18.30
N LEU A 86 1.75 -2.41 17.86
CA LEU A 86 3.11 -2.94 17.91
C LEU A 86 4.07 -2.13 17.01
N SER A 87 3.63 -1.69 15.83
CA SER A 87 4.43 -0.81 14.96
C SER A 87 4.78 0.50 15.65
N TYR A 88 3.89 1.07 16.46
CA TYR A 88 4.20 2.27 17.25
C TYR A 88 5.33 2.04 18.27
N TRP A 89 5.40 0.85 18.86
CA TRP A 89 6.43 0.49 19.85
C TRP A 89 7.72 -0.09 19.25
N MET A 90 7.64 -0.73 18.08
CA MET A 90 8.77 -1.35 17.39
C MET A 90 9.49 -0.41 16.42
N LEU A 91 8.90 0.73 16.05
CA LEU A 91 9.63 1.76 15.30
C LEU A 91 10.82 2.24 16.17
N PRO A 92 12.07 2.09 15.72
CA PRO A 92 13.23 2.62 16.42
C PRO A 92 13.06 4.13 16.66
N PRO A 93 13.70 4.71 17.70
CA PRO A 93 13.58 6.12 18.06
C PRO A 93 14.30 7.06 17.06
N SER A 94 13.92 7.03 15.78
CA SER A 94 14.11 8.16 14.85
C SER A 94 12.99 9.22 15.00
N SER A 95 12.13 9.05 16.00
CA SER A 95 11.06 9.94 16.44
C SER A 95 11.49 11.37 16.80
N THR A 96 12.78 11.72 16.68
CA THR A 96 13.23 13.12 16.77
C THR A 96 12.64 13.98 15.64
N VAL A 97 12.22 13.41 14.50
CA VAL A 97 11.63 14.18 13.39
C VAL A 97 10.14 14.51 13.60
N LEU A 98 9.43 13.76 14.45
CA LEU A 98 8.02 14.01 14.78
C LEU A 98 7.81 14.93 16.01
N ARG A 99 8.89 15.31 16.71
CA ARG A 99 8.83 16.26 17.85
C ARG A 99 8.85 17.74 17.43
N SER A 100 8.89 18.02 16.13
CA SER A 100 8.95 19.37 15.56
C SER A 100 7.65 19.84 14.91
N PHE A 101 6.55 19.11 15.14
CA PHE A 101 5.19 19.54 14.81
C PHE A 101 4.36 19.66 16.09
#